data_AF-A0A061RQH8-F1
#
_entry.id   AF-A0A061RQH8-F1
#
_cell.length_a   1.000
_cell.length_b   1.000
_cell.length_c   1.000
_cell.angle_alpha   90.00
_cell.angle_beta   90.00
_cell.angle_gamma   90.00
#
_symmetry.space_group_name_H-M   'P 1'
#
loop_
_entity.id
_entity.type
_entity.pdbx_description
1 polymer ?
#
loop_
_entity_poly.entity_id
_entity_poly.type
_entity_poly.pdbx_seq_one_letter_code
_entity_poly.pdbx_strand_id
1 'polypeptide(L)' 'DILISDEFEDKQTTFFRENCRHFEDTEENKLIYMDLFKEYTSLIETHLEAQLAAEVPDFDLEHFYELIR' A
#
# COMPACT_ATOMS: atom_id res chain seq x y z
N ASP A 1 4.12 10.04 9.75
CA ASP A 1 4.82 9.02 10.54
C ASP A 1 4.53 7.60 10.07
N ILE A 2 3.26 7.17 9.98
CA ILE A 2 2.92 5.78 9.59
C ILE A 2 3.42 5.37 8.19
N LEU A 3 3.26 6.24 7.18
CA LEU A 3 3.68 5.98 5.78
C LEU A 3 5.11 6.41 5.47
N ILE A 4 5.82 6.98 6.44
CA ILE A 4 7.22 7.42 6.32
C ILE A 4 8.10 6.73 7.36
N SER A 5 7.59 5.67 8.01
CA SER A 5 8.33 4.90 8.99
C SER A 5 9.31 3.98 8.29
N ASP A 6 10.47 3.76 8.91
CA ASP A 6 11.50 2.84 8.40
C ASP A 6 10.91 1.45 8.11
N GLU A 7 10.01 0.96 8.96
CA GLU A 7 9.32 -0.33 8.79
C GLU A 7 8.53 -0.38 7.47
N PHE A 8 7.84 0.70 7.13
CA PHE A 8 7.06 0.75 5.90
C PHE A 8 7.95 0.94 4.67
N GLU A 9 9.00 1.73 4.80
CA GLU A 9 10.01 1.91 3.75
C GLU A 9 10.69 0.57 3.38
N ASP A 10 10.97 -0.28 4.37
CA ASP A 10 11.50 -1.63 4.14
C ASP A 10 10.53 -2.53 3.36
N LYS A 11 9.22 -2.45 3.68
CA LYS A 11 8.16 -3.19 2.97
C LYS A 11 8.04 -2.69 1.52
N GLN A 12 8.01 -1.37 1.31
CA GLN A 12 7.98 -0.77 -0.03
C GLN A 12 9.21 -1.14 -0.85
N THR A 13 10.40 -1.02 -0.27
CA THR A 13 11.67 -1.33 -0.94
C THR A 13 11.73 -2.80 -1.35
N THR A 14 11.20 -3.69 -0.52
CA THR A 14 11.07 -5.12 -0.87
C THR A 14 10.12 -5.32 -2.04
N PHE A 15 8.93 -4.71 -1.98
CA PHE A 15 7.96 -4.78 -3.07
C PHE A 15 8.53 -4.24 -4.39
N PHE A 16 9.25 -3.11 -4.36
CA PHE A 16 9.89 -2.53 -5.54
C PHE A 16 10.98 -3.43 -6.10
N ARG A 17 11.85 -3.96 -5.25
CA ARG A 17 12.93 -4.88 -5.67
C ARG A 17 12.38 -6.12 -6.38
N GLU A 18 11.22 -6.61 -5.98
CA GLU A 18 10.58 -7.79 -6.58
C GLU A 18 9.84 -7.47 -7.89
N ASN A 19 9.27 -6.26 -7.99
CA ASN A 19 8.30 -5.93 -9.04
C ASN A 19 8.75 -4.88 -10.07
N CYS A 20 9.78 -4.06 -9.78
CA CYS A 20 10.25 -3.00 -10.67
C CYS A 20 10.62 -3.50 -12.08
N ARG A 21 11.11 -4.73 -12.20
CA ARG A 21 11.43 -5.36 -13.50
C ARG A 21 10.23 -5.47 -14.45
N HIS A 22 9.01 -5.40 -13.93
CA HIS A 22 7.80 -5.46 -14.74
C HIS A 22 7.48 -4.09 -15.38
N PHE A 23 7.96 -2.99 -14.80
CA PHE A 23 7.68 -1.64 -15.28
C PHE A 23 8.65 -1.25 -16.38
N GLU A 24 8.10 -0.82 -17.51
CA GLU A 24 8.83 -0.33 -18.67
C GLU A 24 8.54 1.15 -18.90
N ASP A 25 9.52 1.89 -19.41
CA ASP A 25 9.39 3.31 -19.77
C ASP A 25 8.73 3.46 -21.14
N THR A 26 7.46 3.05 -21.21
CA THR A 26 6.61 3.10 -22.41
C THR A 26 5.20 3.52 -22.03
N GLU A 27 4.44 4.08 -22.96
CA GLU A 27 3.04 4.48 -22.70
C GLU A 27 2.08 3.28 -22.53
N GLU A 28 2.46 2.08 -22.97
CA GLU A 28 1.61 0.89 -22.88
C GLU A 28 1.64 0.26 -21.48
N ASN A 29 0.46 0.06 -20.88
CA ASN A 29 0.32 -0.64 -19.61
C ASN A 29 0.28 -2.16 -19.82
N LYS A 30 1.04 -2.89 -19.02
CA LYS A 30 0.98 -4.36 -19.02
C LYS A 30 -0.20 -4.83 -18.17
N LEU A 31 -0.80 -5.96 -18.54
CA LEU A 31 -1.91 -6.56 -17.78
C LEU A 31 -1.55 -6.81 -16.30
N ILE A 32 -0.29 -7.19 -16.04
CA ILE A 32 0.22 -7.43 -14.68
C ILE A 32 0.19 -6.17 -13.80
N TYR A 33 0.15 -4.96 -14.37
CA TYR A 33 0.11 -3.73 -13.58
C TYR A 33 -1.16 -3.65 -12.73
N MET A 34 -2.28 -4.22 -13.18
CA MET A 34 -3.51 -4.23 -12.38
C MET A 34 -3.35 -5.09 -11.12
N ASP A 35 -2.67 -6.23 -11.24
CA ASP A 35 -2.43 -7.12 -10.10
C ASP A 35 -1.41 -6.48 -9.14
N LEU A 36 -0.32 -5.92 -9.66
CA LEU A 36 0.67 -5.18 -8.87
C LEU A 36 0.04 -3.96 -8.16
N PHE A 37 -0.88 -3.25 -8.82
CA PHE A 37 -1.59 -2.14 -8.21
C PHE A 37 -2.46 -2.60 -7.03
N LYS A 38 -3.18 -3.72 -7.16
CA LYS A 38 -4.00 -4.29 -6.08
C LYS A 38 -3.13 -4.78 -4.93
N GLU A 39 -2.04 -5.48 -5.23
CA GLU A 39 -1.09 -5.95 -4.22
C GLU A 39 -0.47 -4.79 -3.45
N TYR A 40 -0.02 -3.76 -4.16
CA TYR A 40 0.56 -2.58 -3.52
C TYR A 40 -0.48 -1.83 -2.69
N THR A 41 -1.70 -1.62 -3.22
CA THR A 41 -2.80 -1.01 -2.47
C THR A 41 -3.07 -1.78 -1.18
N SER A 42 -3.22 -3.10 -1.25
CA SER A 42 -3.42 -3.95 -0.08
C SER A 42 -2.27 -3.83 0.93
N LEU A 43 -1.02 -3.75 0.47
CA LEU A 43 0.14 -3.56 1.35
C LEU A 43 0.05 -2.24 2.13
N ILE A 44 -0.37 -1.15 1.48
CA ILE A 44 -0.57 0.15 2.15
C ILE A 44 -1.73 0.06 3.14
N GLU A 45 -2.88 -0.45 2.70
CA GLU A 45 -4.11 -0.51 3.49
C GLU A 45 -3.92 -1.35 4.75
N THR A 46 -3.34 -2.54 4.62
CA THR A 46 -3.06 -3.41 5.76
C THR A 46 -2.08 -2.77 6.75
N HIS A 47 -1.07 -2.04 6.27
CA HIS A 47 -0.13 -1.34 7.14
C HIS A 47 -0.80 -0.17 7.87
N LEU A 48 -1.63 0.61 7.16
CA LEU A 48 -2.40 1.71 7.75
C LEU A 48 -3.38 1.21 8.81
N GLU A 49 -4.18 0.20 8.48
CA GLU A 49 -5.16 -0.37 9.39
C GLU A 49 -4.51 -0.90 10.66
N ALA A 50 -3.41 -1.65 10.53
CA ALA A 50 -2.68 -2.19 11.68
C ALA A 50 -2.15 -1.08 12.61
N GLN A 51 -1.58 -0.02 12.03
CA GLN A 51 -1.01 1.09 12.81
C GLN A 51 -2.09 1.95 13.46
N LEU A 52 -3.21 2.19 12.76
CA LEU A 52 -4.32 2.97 13.30
C LEU A 52 -5.11 2.19 14.35
N ALA A 53 -5.33 0.90 14.16
CA ALA A 53 -5.97 0.03 15.15
C ALA A 53 -5.14 -0.15 16.42
N ALA A 54 -3.81 0.02 16.35
CA ALA A 54 -2.94 0.01 17.53
C ALA A 54 -3.13 1.26 18.42
N GLU A 55 -3.43 2.41 17.81
CA GLU A 55 -3.59 3.70 18.50
C GLU A 55 -5.06 4.03 18.83
N VAL A 56 -5.99 3.53 18.02
CA VAL A 56 -7.42 3.80 18.13
C VAL A 56 -8.17 2.48 18.34
N PRO A 57 -8.71 2.23 19.56
CA PRO A 57 -9.54 1.07 19.82
C PRO A 57 -10.76 1.05 18.89
N ASP A 58 -11.12 -0.14 18.42
CA ASP A 58 -12.25 -0.37 17.50
C ASP A 58 -12.16 0.44 16.19
N PHE A 59 -10.94 0.76 15.74
CA PHE A 59 -10.73 1.41 14.45
C PHE A 59 -11.26 0.54 13.30
N ASP A 60 -12.01 1.17 12.39
CA ASP A 60 -12.52 0.57 11.16
C ASP A 60 -12.07 1.40 9.95
N LEU A 61 -11.29 0.76 9.08
CA LEU A 61 -10.75 1.40 7.89
C LEU A 61 -11.85 1.78 6.89
N GLU A 62 -12.90 0.95 6.74
CA GLU A 62 -13.99 1.25 5.82
C GLU A 62 -14.75 2.50 6.28
N HIS A 63 -15.13 2.55 7.56
CA HIS A 63 -15.77 3.74 8.13
C HIS A 63 -14.87 4.98 8.04
N PHE A 64 -13.56 4.82 8.25
CA PHE A 64 -12.61 5.92 8.08
C PHE A 64 -12.60 6.46 6.63
N TYR A 65 -12.64 5.58 5.63
CA TYR A 65 -12.73 6.00 4.23
C TYR A 65 -14.02 6.77 3.92
N GLU A 66 -15.15 6.39 4.51
CA GLU A 66 -16.41 7.12 4.35
C GLU A 66 -16.34 8.54 4.93
N LEU A 67 -15.64 8.73 6.04
CA LEU A 67 -15.51 10.04 6.70
C LEU A 67 -14.66 11.04 5.92
N ILE A 68 -13.69 10.57 5.13
CA ILE A 68 -12.76 11.42 4.38
C ILE A 68 -13.17 11.65 2.92
N ARG A 69 -14.29 11.08 2.51
CA ARG A 69 -14.84 11.19 1.16
C ARG A 69 -15.72 12.42 0.97
#